data_AF-W1XWV7-F1
#
_entry.id   AF-W1XWV7-F1
#
_cell.length_a   1.000
_cell.length_b   1.000
_cell.length_c   1.000
_cell.angle_alpha   90.00
_cell.angle_beta   90.00
_cell.angle_gamma   90.00
#
_symmetry.space_group_name_H-M   'P 1'
#
loop_
_entity.id
_entity.type
_entity.pdbx_description
1 polymer ?
#
loop_
_entity_poly.entity_id
_entity_poly.type
_entity_poly.pdbx_seq_one_letter_code
_entity_poly.pdbx_strand_id
1 'polypeptide(L)' 'ENINAIELFKGMGFQIEGELKDKLFINQKYYNEYVMAKILN' A
#
# COMPACT_ATOMS: atom_id res chain seq x y z
N GLU A 1 -6.35 7.41 0.29
CA GLU A 1 -5.07 6.81 0.69
C GLU A 1 -5.05 6.47 2.16
N ASN A 2 -4.60 5.24 2.49
CA ASN A 2 -4.50 4.75 3.87
C ASN A 2 -3.04 4.86 4.36
N ILE A 3 -2.64 6.09 4.69
CA ILE A 3 -1.25 6.42 5.05
C ILE A 3 -0.79 5.66 6.29
N ASN A 4 -1.66 5.50 7.29
CA ASN A 4 -1.34 4.78 8.54
C ASN A 4 -0.94 3.32 8.29
N ALA A 5 -1.63 2.62 7.39
CA ALA A 5 -1.27 1.25 7.04
C ALA A 5 0.10 1.19 6.35
N ILE A 6 0.38 2.15 5.45
CA ILE A 6 1.67 2.23 4.75
C ILE A 6 2.81 2.45 5.75
N GLU A 7 2.65 3.38 6.70
CA GLU A 7 3.64 3.66 7.74
C GLU A 7 3.88 2.46 8.66
N LEU A 8 2.81 1.77 9.06
CA LEU A 8 2.90 0.54 9.85
C LEU A 8 3.74 -0.52 9.14
N PHE A 9 3.44 -0.83 7.87
CA PHE A 9 4.16 -1.86 7.13
C PHE A 9 5.61 -1.46 6.83
N LYS A 10 5.89 -0.18 6.57
CA LYS A 10 7.27 0.34 6.49
C LYS A 10 8.03 0.10 7.80
N GLY A 11 7.43 0.39 8.95
CA GLY A 11 8.02 0.12 10.26
C GLY A 11 8.30 -1.37 10.52
N MET A 12 7.53 -2.27 9.89
CA MET A 12 7.73 -3.72 9.94
C MET A 12 8.79 -4.24 8.95
N GLY A 13 9.41 -3.35 8.15
CA GLY A 13 10.44 -3.69 7.17
C GLY A 13 9.92 -4.11 5.80
N PHE A 14 8.65 -3.81 5.47
CA PHE A 14 8.15 -3.96 4.10
C PHE A 14 8.56 -2.75 3.25
N GLN A 15 8.86 -3.01 1.98
CA GLN A 15 9.17 -2.00 0.97
C GLN A 15 8.02 -1.90 -0.04
N ILE A 16 7.84 -0.73 -0.64
CA ILE A 16 6.86 -0.53 -1.72
C ILE A 16 7.52 -0.99 -3.02
N GLU A 17 6.90 -1.95 -3.69
CA GLU A 17 7.36 -2.51 -4.96
C GLU A 17 6.58 -1.94 -6.16
N GLY A 18 5.40 -1.37 -5.89
CA GLY A 18 4.57 -0.79 -6.94
C GLY A 18 3.36 -0.03 -6.41
N GLU A 19 2.80 0.79 -7.30
CA GLU A 19 1.57 1.55 -7.08
C GLU A 19 0.61 1.29 -8.25
N LEU A 20 -0.58 0.80 -7.94
CA LEU A 20 -1.67 0.63 -8.88
C LEU A 20 -2.62 1.82 -8.75
N LYS A 21 -2.61 2.69 -9.75
CA LYS A 21 -3.43 3.91 -9.75
C LYS A 21 -4.91 3.60 -9.97
N ASP A 22 -5.77 4.28 -9.22
CA ASP A 22 -7.24 4.20 -9.32
C ASP A 22 -7.79 2.77 -9.33
N LYS A 23 -7.12 1.85 -8.63
CA LYS A 23 -7.41 0.42 -8.71
C LYS A 23 -8.55 -0.01 -7.79
N LEU A 24 -8.75 0.73 -6.69
CA LEU A 24 -9.69 0.37 -5.64
C LEU A 24 -10.85 1.36 -5.59
N PHE A 25 -12.09 0.88 -5.78
CA PHE A 25 -13.30 1.69 -5.72
C PHE A 25 -14.06 1.45 -4.42
N ILE A 26 -14.09 2.45 -3.54
CA ILE A 26 -14.76 2.40 -2.23
C ILE A 26 -15.49 3.72 -2.02
N ASN A 27 -16.71 3.68 -1.50
CA ASN A 27 -17.50 4.88 -1.16
C ASN A 27 -17.55 5.91 -2.31
N GLN A 28 -17.79 5.43 -3.53
CA GLN A 28 -17.88 6.25 -4.75
C GLN A 28 -16.59 6.98 -5.16
N LYS A 29 -15.43 6.57 -4.63
CA LYS A 29 -14.14 7.16 -4.92
C LYS A 29 -13.12 6.09 -5.30
N TYR A 30 -12.25 6.42 -6.25
CA TYR A 30 -11.09 5.63 -6.59
C TYR A 30 -9.90 5.97 -5.69
N TYR A 31 -9.14 4.94 -5.33
CA TYR A 31 -7.94 5.01 -4.51
C TYR A 31 -6.81 4.24 -5.17
N ASN A 32 -5.59 4.67 -4.87
CA ASN A 32 -4.41 3.92 -5.27
C ASN A 32 -4.23 2.72 -4.33
N GLU A 33 -3.65 1.66 -4.88
CA GLU A 33 -3.26 0.49 -4.12
C GLU A 33 -1.74 0.35 -4.15
N TYR A 34 -1.12 0.24 -2.98
CA TYR A 34 0.32 0.02 -2.85
C TYR A 34 0.60 -1.47 -2.68
N VAL A 35 1.45 -2.01 -3.55
CA VAL A 35 1.97 -3.37 -3.42
C VAL A 35 3.25 -3.31 -2.60
N MET A 36 3.27 -4.04 -1.49
CA MET A 36 4.40 -4.04 -0.56
C MET A 36 4.93 -5.45 -0.34
N ALA A 37 6.26 -5.60 -0.23
CA ALA A 37 6.91 -6.89 -0.01
C ALA A 37 7.98 -6.79 1.10
N LYS A 38 8.25 -7.92 1.76
CA LYS A 38 9.33 -8.08 2.73
C LYS A 38 10.05 -9.38 2.45
N ILE A 39 11.38 -9.31 2.31
CA ILE A 39 12.22 -10.49 2.20
C ILE A 39 12.44 -11.04 3.61
N LEU A 40 12.17 -12.33 3.80
CA LEU A 40 12.47 -13.06 5.03
C LEU A 40 13.72 -13.90 4.77
N ASN A 41 14.78 -13.65 5.55
CA ASN A 41 16.00 -14.46 5.56
C ASN A 41 15.90 -15.60 6.58
#